data_AF-A0A6G9AT19-F1
#
_entry.id   AF-A0A6G9AT19-F1
#
_cell.length_a   1.000
_cell.length_b   1.000
_cell.length_c   1.000
_cell.angle_alpha   90.00
_cell.angle_beta   90.00
_cell.angle_gamma   90.00
#
_symmetry.space_group_name_H-M   'P 1'
#
loop_
_entity.id
_entity.type
_entity.pdbx_description
1 polymer ?
#
loop_
_entity_poly.entity_id
_entity_poly.type
_entity_poly.pdbx_seq_one_letter_code
_entity_poly.pdbx_strand_id
1 'polypeptide(L)'
;MKNAYVTLLAVSLLTACGRTEKKQDEASPSSTAATESTPAPKPQNCLSIIEKDKLGKSNEYQESAKSIKVTLTLDQDTSTMPTAQGCYFNNSVTVLATKKSGSRVFKRTLLKDDLLYFTKIDEPIQKAILQNAFYKPTFNGQKYITLTMRLKEPGSKKTMDYTVYMNYFGEIVKVK
;
A
#
# COMPACT_ATOMS: atom_id res chain seq x y z
N MET A 1 30.34 -47.70 -15.63
CA MET A 1 31.69 -47.14 -15.39
C MET A 1 31.52 -45.63 -15.45
N LYS A 2 31.60 -44.91 -14.32
CA LYS A 2 32.79 -44.32 -13.65
C LYS A 2 33.20 -42.96 -14.26
N ASN A 3 33.72 -42.08 -13.38
CA ASN A 3 34.04 -40.66 -13.58
C ASN A 3 32.79 -39.75 -13.55
N ALA A 4 32.48 -38.94 -12.52
CA ALA A 4 33.23 -38.47 -11.35
C ALA A 4 34.49 -37.64 -11.65
N TYR A 5 34.41 -36.33 -11.37
CA TYR A 5 35.43 -35.60 -10.60
C TYR A 5 34.78 -34.38 -9.92
N VAL A 6 35.16 -34.15 -8.66
CA VAL A 6 34.81 -32.95 -7.87
C VAL A 6 36.10 -32.20 -7.61
N THR A 7 36.07 -30.87 -7.69
CA THR A 7 37.18 -30.04 -7.24
C THR A 7 36.65 -28.79 -6.53
N LEU A 8 36.83 -28.73 -5.21
CA LEU A 8 36.76 -27.45 -4.49
C LEU A 8 38.04 -26.66 -4.80
N LEU A 9 37.94 -25.33 -4.78
CA LEU A 9 39.09 -24.46 -4.55
C LEU A 9 38.68 -23.30 -3.65
N ALA A 10 39.08 -23.39 -2.38
CA ALA A 10 38.98 -22.32 -1.40
C ALA A 10 40.38 -22.12 -0.81
N VAL A 11 40.98 -20.97 -1.06
CA VAL A 11 42.25 -20.55 -0.44
C VAL A 11 42.11 -19.09 -0.05
N SER A 12 41.98 -18.85 1.26
CA SER A 12 42.22 -17.55 1.88
C SER A 12 43.69 -17.45 2.26
N LEU A 13 44.27 -16.25 2.21
CA LEU A 13 45.57 -15.95 2.83
C LEU A 13 45.65 -14.47 3.23
N LEU A 14 46.24 -14.21 4.39
CA LEU A 14 46.37 -12.89 5.02
C LEU A 14 47.85 -12.49 5.11
N THR A 15 48.20 -11.31 4.61
CA THR A 15 49.33 -10.48 5.08
C THR A 15 48.91 -9.01 4.89
N ALA A 16 48.95 -8.06 5.84
CA ALA A 16 49.74 -7.83 7.06
C ALA A 16 51.08 -7.10 6.86
N CYS A 17 51.04 -5.75 6.88
CA CYS A 17 52.11 -4.80 7.21
C CYS A 17 51.45 -3.45 7.57
N GLY A 18 51.87 -2.67 8.58
CA GLY A 18 52.99 -2.84 9.53
C GLY A 18 52.78 -2.11 10.89
N ARG A 19 53.85 -2.05 11.70
CA ARG A 19 53.92 -1.50 13.09
C ARG A 19 54.31 0.01 13.09
N THR A 20 54.54 0.79 14.17
CA THR A 20 54.69 0.67 15.67
C THR A 20 54.51 2.11 16.27
N GLU A 21 54.36 2.45 17.56
CA GLU A 21 54.26 1.68 18.82
C GLU A 21 53.31 2.30 19.88
N LYS A 22 53.67 3.43 20.54
CA LYS A 22 53.00 3.97 21.76
C LYS A 22 53.08 5.51 21.88
N LYS A 23 51.99 6.16 22.31
CA LYS A 23 51.96 6.94 23.58
C LYS A 23 50.55 7.40 24.00
N GLN A 24 50.18 7.03 25.22
CA GLN A 24 49.67 7.89 26.30
C GLN A 24 48.49 8.86 26.08
N ASP A 25 47.38 8.55 26.77
CA ASP A 25 46.38 9.41 27.42
C ASP A 25 45.92 10.73 26.76
N GLU A 26 44.70 10.73 26.22
CA GLU A 26 43.71 11.76 26.60
C GLU A 26 42.28 11.20 26.54
N ALA A 27 41.43 11.58 27.50
CA ALA A 27 40.08 11.02 27.64
C ALA A 27 39.05 11.87 26.89
N SER A 28 38.52 11.36 25.77
CA SER A 28 37.42 11.99 25.03
C SER A 28 36.19 11.06 24.99
N PRO A 29 35.03 11.47 25.55
CA PRO A 29 33.82 10.67 25.51
C PRO A 29 33.21 10.74 24.11
N SER A 30 33.57 9.78 23.25
CA SER A 30 32.92 9.54 21.96
C SER A 30 31.48 9.07 22.18
N SER A 31 30.58 10.03 22.43
CA SER A 31 29.13 9.86 22.32
C SER A 31 28.78 9.62 20.85
N THR A 32 28.97 8.38 20.41
CA THR A 32 28.42 7.88 19.15
C THR A 32 26.90 7.99 19.27
N ALA A 33 26.37 9.11 18.79
CA ALA A 33 24.94 9.35 18.76
C ALA A 33 24.31 8.30 17.85
N ALA A 34 23.76 7.24 18.47
CA ALA A 34 22.88 6.34 17.79
C ALA A 34 21.73 7.19 17.26
N THR A 35 21.59 7.27 15.93
CA THR A 35 20.44 7.90 15.30
C THR A 35 19.24 6.98 15.53
N GLU A 36 18.69 7.02 16.75
CA GLU A 36 17.44 6.37 17.09
C GLU A 36 16.39 6.89 16.12
N SER A 37 16.01 6.05 15.16
CA SER A 37 14.93 6.33 14.22
C SER A 37 13.63 6.35 15.01
N THR A 38 13.35 7.49 15.64
CA THR A 38 12.20 7.68 16.53
C THR A 38 10.95 7.26 15.77
N PRO A 39 10.15 6.30 16.27
CA PRO A 39 8.91 5.94 15.62
C PRO A 39 8.06 7.21 15.48
N ALA A 40 7.67 7.55 14.25
CA ALA A 40 6.93 8.77 13.98
C ALA A 40 5.72 8.85 14.94
N PRO A 41 5.58 9.93 15.73
CA PRO A 41 4.65 9.94 16.86
C PRO A 41 3.24 9.68 16.35
N LYS A 42 2.55 8.69 16.94
CA LYS A 42 1.20 8.29 16.53
C LYS A 42 0.31 9.53 16.46
N PRO A 43 -0.26 9.88 15.30
CA PRO A 43 -0.90 11.17 15.11
C PRO A 43 -2.30 11.18 15.74
N GLN A 44 -2.35 11.38 17.05
CA GLN A 44 -3.57 11.23 17.86
C GLN A 44 -4.66 12.29 17.58
N ASN A 45 -4.36 13.32 16.77
CA ASN A 45 -5.24 14.46 16.50
C ASN A 45 -5.60 14.68 15.01
N CYS A 46 -5.27 13.75 14.09
CA CYS A 46 -5.70 13.93 12.69
C CYS A 46 -7.20 13.68 12.49
N LEU A 47 -7.80 14.39 11.54
CA LEU A 47 -9.22 14.29 11.23
C LEU A 47 -9.52 13.12 10.27
N SER A 48 -10.65 12.45 10.45
CA SER A 48 -11.19 11.55 9.43
C SER A 48 -12.09 12.33 8.46
N ILE A 49 -12.03 12.02 7.17
CA ILE A 49 -13.03 12.49 6.19
C ILE A 49 -14.26 11.55 6.10
N ILE A 50 -14.26 10.45 6.86
CA ILE A 50 -15.29 9.40 6.90
C ILE A 50 -15.91 9.34 8.29
N GLU A 51 -17.24 9.28 8.37
CA GLU A 51 -17.95 9.02 9.62
C GLU A 51 -17.56 7.65 10.20
N LYS A 52 -17.29 7.60 11.50
CA LYS A 52 -16.72 6.40 12.17
C LYS A 52 -17.57 5.14 11.99
N ASP A 53 -18.88 5.27 11.83
CA ASP A 53 -19.78 4.13 11.62
C ASP A 53 -19.71 3.55 10.20
N LYS A 54 -19.15 4.27 9.21
CA LYS A 54 -19.03 3.83 7.82
C LYS A 54 -17.76 3.02 7.57
N LEU A 55 -16.79 3.10 8.48
CA LEU A 55 -15.55 2.32 8.46
C LEU A 55 -15.82 0.86 8.88
N GLY A 56 -15.10 -0.09 8.29
CA GLY A 56 -15.27 -1.53 8.53
C GLY A 56 -16.59 -2.14 8.01
N LYS A 57 -17.58 -1.32 7.63
CA LYS A 57 -18.80 -1.78 6.96
C LYS A 57 -18.46 -2.31 5.57
N SER A 58 -19.00 -3.49 5.27
CA SER A 58 -18.73 -4.22 4.03
C SER A 58 -19.95 -4.18 3.11
N ASN A 59 -19.76 -3.66 1.90
CA ASN A 59 -20.80 -3.60 0.86
C ASN A 59 -20.65 -4.82 -0.06
N GLU A 60 -21.72 -5.60 -0.20
CA GLU A 60 -21.73 -6.84 -0.98
C GLU A 60 -22.40 -6.66 -2.35
N TYR A 61 -21.73 -7.13 -3.40
CA TYR A 61 -22.19 -7.03 -4.78
C TYR A 61 -22.12 -8.40 -5.47
N GLN A 62 -23.24 -8.83 -6.06
CA GLN A 62 -23.31 -10.07 -6.83
C GLN A 62 -24.11 -9.85 -8.11
N GLU A 63 -23.45 -10.00 -9.26
CA GLU A 63 -24.12 -9.98 -10.57
C GLU A 63 -24.62 -11.39 -10.92
N SER A 64 -25.88 -11.53 -11.33
CA SER A 64 -26.49 -12.84 -11.64
C SER A 64 -25.68 -13.62 -12.69
N ALA A 65 -25.21 -12.93 -13.74
CA ALA A 65 -24.46 -13.51 -14.85
C ALA A 65 -22.95 -13.76 -14.59
N LYS A 66 -22.42 -13.38 -13.41
CA LYS A 66 -21.02 -13.66 -13.04
C LYS A 66 -20.95 -14.87 -12.09
N SER A 67 -19.80 -15.56 -12.07
CA SER A 67 -19.54 -16.68 -11.14
C SER A 67 -19.05 -16.23 -9.76
N ILE A 68 -18.76 -14.94 -9.60
CA ILE A 68 -18.19 -14.34 -8.40
C ILE A 68 -19.14 -13.34 -7.72
N LYS A 69 -18.91 -13.16 -6.43
CA LYS A 69 -19.32 -12.03 -5.61
C LYS A 69 -18.09 -11.14 -5.32
N VAL A 70 -18.30 -9.83 -5.25
CA VAL A 70 -17.31 -8.85 -4.78
C VAL A 70 -17.83 -8.16 -3.53
N THR A 71 -17.01 -8.09 -2.49
CA THR A 71 -17.28 -7.35 -1.26
C THR A 71 -16.26 -6.23 -1.12
N LEU A 72 -16.72 -5.02 -0.81
CA LEU A 72 -15.89 -3.83 -0.60
C LEU A 72 -16.00 -3.34 0.84
N THR A 73 -14.89 -3.30 1.57
CA THR A 73 -14.81 -2.74 2.94
C THR A 73 -13.96 -1.48 2.91
N LEU A 74 -14.47 -0.36 3.44
CA LEU A 74 -13.71 0.89 3.55
C LEU A 74 -13.12 0.97 4.97
N ASP A 75 -11.80 1.05 5.07
CA ASP A 75 -11.06 1.01 6.33
C ASP A 75 -10.16 2.25 6.46
N GLN A 76 -10.09 2.84 7.65
CA GLN A 76 -9.17 3.95 7.93
C GLN A 76 -7.74 3.40 7.99
N ASP A 77 -6.82 4.06 7.28
CA ASP A 77 -5.41 3.71 7.30
C ASP A 77 -4.67 4.42 8.45
N THR A 78 -3.53 3.83 8.82
CA THR A 78 -2.58 4.36 9.78
C THR A 78 -1.75 5.54 9.26
N SER A 79 -1.59 5.68 7.93
CA SER A 79 -0.92 6.84 7.33
C SER A 79 -1.82 8.08 7.32
N THR A 80 -1.18 9.24 7.25
CA THR A 80 -1.84 10.54 7.29
C THR A 80 -1.34 11.45 6.18
N MET A 81 -2.13 12.46 5.85
CA MET A 81 -1.79 13.51 4.89
C MET A 81 -1.79 14.87 5.60
N PRO A 82 -0.66 15.61 5.61
CA PRO A 82 -0.61 16.97 6.15
C PRO A 82 -1.30 17.97 5.21
N THR A 83 -1.84 19.04 5.79
CA THR A 83 -2.49 20.17 5.11
C THR A 83 -2.14 21.47 5.85
N ALA A 84 -2.43 22.63 5.26
CA ALA A 84 -2.21 23.92 5.95
C ALA A 84 -3.11 24.11 7.19
N GLN A 85 -4.14 23.28 7.36
CA GLN A 85 -5.13 23.35 8.44
C GLN A 85 -4.95 22.24 9.49
N GLY A 86 -3.89 21.43 9.41
CA GLY A 86 -3.65 20.28 10.27
C GLY A 86 -3.38 19.02 9.46
N CYS A 87 -3.92 17.87 9.88
CA CYS A 87 -3.71 16.60 9.17
C CYS A 87 -4.99 15.76 9.12
N TYR A 88 -5.05 14.89 8.12
CA TYR A 88 -6.15 13.95 7.91
C TYR A 88 -5.63 12.52 7.82
N PHE A 89 -6.42 11.55 8.27
CA PHE A 89 -6.12 10.13 8.06
C PHE A 89 -6.43 9.71 6.62
N ASN A 90 -5.55 8.90 6.03
CA ASN A 90 -5.85 8.20 4.78
C ASN A 90 -6.86 7.07 5.01
N ASN A 91 -7.42 6.54 3.93
CA ASN A 91 -8.27 5.34 3.96
C ASN A 91 -7.81 4.36 2.88
N SER A 92 -8.19 3.09 3.07
CA SER A 92 -7.98 2.00 2.13
C SER A 92 -9.33 1.33 1.80
N VAL A 93 -9.43 0.70 0.63
CA VAL A 93 -10.54 -0.25 0.34
C VAL A 93 -10.01 -1.67 0.27
N THR A 94 -10.55 -2.54 1.09
CA THR A 94 -10.39 -3.99 0.96
C THR A 94 -11.37 -4.51 -0.10
N VAL A 95 -10.84 -5.04 -1.19
CA VAL A 95 -11.57 -5.75 -2.26
C VAL A 95 -11.45 -7.25 -2.03
N LEU A 96 -12.56 -7.91 -1.68
CA LEU A 96 -12.64 -9.36 -1.51
C LEU A 96 -13.49 -9.97 -2.63
N ALA A 97 -12.88 -10.78 -3.50
CA ALA A 97 -13.59 -11.56 -4.50
C ALA A 97 -13.77 -13.01 -4.02
N THR A 98 -14.99 -13.52 -4.11
CA THR A 98 -15.35 -14.92 -3.75
C THR A 98 -16.14 -15.56 -4.89
N LYS A 99 -16.04 -16.88 -5.06
CA LYS A 99 -17.00 -17.65 -5.88
C LYS A 99 -18.35 -17.65 -5.17
N LYS A 100 -19.45 -17.91 -5.90
CA LYS A 100 -20.79 -18.16 -5.31
C LYS A 100 -20.81 -19.27 -4.24
N SER A 101 -19.81 -20.17 -4.23
CA SER A 101 -19.56 -21.18 -3.19
C SER A 101 -18.85 -20.65 -1.92
N GLY A 102 -18.67 -19.33 -1.77
CA GLY A 102 -17.91 -18.69 -0.69
C GLY A 102 -16.38 -18.79 -0.82
N SER A 103 -15.86 -19.66 -1.69
CA SER A 103 -14.42 -19.87 -1.88
C SER A 103 -13.73 -18.58 -2.36
N ARG A 104 -12.73 -18.08 -1.62
CA ARG A 104 -11.97 -16.87 -1.97
C ARG A 104 -11.28 -17.03 -3.34
N VAL A 105 -11.43 -16.03 -4.19
CA VAL A 105 -10.68 -15.87 -5.45
C VAL A 105 -9.44 -15.02 -5.19
N PHE A 106 -9.62 -13.82 -4.64
CA PHE A 106 -8.53 -12.99 -4.11
C PHE A 106 -9.01 -12.09 -2.97
N LYS A 107 -8.06 -11.53 -2.21
CA LYS A 107 -8.27 -10.35 -1.34
C LYS A 107 -7.14 -9.37 -1.64
N ARG A 108 -7.46 -8.14 -2.06
CA ARG A 108 -6.50 -7.06 -2.31
C ARG A 108 -6.98 -5.81 -1.58
N THR A 109 -6.12 -5.17 -0.82
CA THR A 109 -6.36 -3.83 -0.29
C THR A 109 -5.79 -2.81 -1.27
N LEU A 110 -6.54 -1.75 -1.55
CA LEU A 110 -6.15 -0.64 -2.43
C LEU A 110 -6.06 0.65 -1.63
N LEU A 111 -5.02 1.43 -1.91
CA LEU A 111 -4.79 2.78 -1.43
C LEU A 111 -5.01 3.77 -2.58
N LYS A 112 -5.06 5.07 -2.29
CA LYS A 112 -5.07 6.11 -3.32
C LYS A 112 -3.83 6.04 -4.22
N ASP A 113 -2.69 5.60 -3.67
CA ASP A 113 -1.40 5.60 -4.36
C ASP A 113 -1.24 4.41 -5.32
N ASP A 114 -2.08 3.37 -5.23
CA ASP A 114 -2.21 2.34 -6.29
C ASP A 114 -2.62 2.94 -7.65
N LEU A 115 -3.27 4.11 -7.65
CA LEU A 115 -3.70 4.81 -8.86
C LEU A 115 -2.52 5.45 -9.62
N LEU A 116 -1.48 5.89 -8.89
CA LEU A 116 -0.34 6.63 -9.44
C LEU A 116 0.41 5.85 -10.53
N TYR A 117 0.52 4.53 -10.37
CA TYR A 117 1.14 3.63 -11.35
C TYR A 117 0.44 3.60 -12.73
N PHE A 118 -0.78 4.15 -12.84
CA PHE A 118 -1.60 4.13 -14.05
C PHE A 118 -1.99 5.53 -14.55
N THR A 119 -1.61 6.59 -13.83
CA THR A 119 -1.91 7.99 -14.17
C THR A 119 -0.65 8.73 -14.62
N LYS A 120 -0.84 9.87 -15.31
CA LYS A 120 0.24 10.82 -15.67
C LYS A 120 0.14 12.14 -14.90
N ILE A 121 -0.68 12.18 -13.85
CA ILE A 121 -1.16 13.41 -13.20
C ILE A 121 -1.27 13.12 -11.70
N ASP A 122 -0.16 13.30 -10.99
CA ASP A 122 0.02 12.73 -9.66
C ASP A 122 -0.37 13.71 -8.55
N GLU A 123 -0.14 15.00 -8.75
CA GLU A 123 -0.44 16.07 -7.79
C GLU A 123 -1.87 16.01 -7.20
N PRO A 124 -2.95 15.79 -7.98
CA PRO A 124 -4.31 15.73 -7.42
C PRO A 124 -4.56 14.47 -6.59
N ILE A 125 -3.85 13.36 -6.87
CA ILE A 125 -3.93 12.10 -6.11
C ILE A 125 -3.08 12.18 -4.84
N GLN A 126 -1.95 12.88 -4.90
CA GLN A 126 -1.10 13.17 -3.75
C GLN A 126 -1.80 14.10 -2.74
N LYS A 127 -2.56 15.11 -3.22
CA LYS A 127 -3.30 16.09 -2.41
C LYS A 127 -4.69 15.64 -1.96
N ALA A 128 -5.12 14.43 -2.28
CA ALA A 128 -6.44 13.92 -1.96
C ALA A 128 -6.39 12.64 -1.12
N ILE A 129 -7.53 12.27 -0.55
CA ILE A 129 -7.69 11.08 0.30
C ILE A 129 -8.80 10.21 -0.29
N LEU A 130 -8.64 8.89 -0.26
CA LEU A 130 -9.67 7.94 -0.64
C LEU A 130 -10.92 8.16 0.23
N GLN A 131 -12.01 8.58 -0.39
CA GLN A 131 -13.29 8.84 0.28
C GLN A 131 -14.20 7.61 0.24
N ASN A 132 -14.28 6.92 -0.89
CA ASN A 132 -15.07 5.70 -1.02
C ASN A 132 -14.65 4.89 -2.25
N ALA A 133 -15.08 3.64 -2.33
CA ALA A 133 -14.97 2.81 -3.51
C ALA A 133 -16.29 2.09 -3.78
N PHE A 134 -16.81 2.21 -4.99
CA PHE A 134 -18.08 1.62 -5.41
C PHE A 134 -17.85 0.53 -6.45
N TYR A 135 -18.53 -0.60 -6.34
CA TYR A 135 -18.56 -1.58 -7.43
C TYR A 135 -19.39 -1.07 -8.60
N LYS A 136 -18.91 -1.29 -9.82
CA LYS A 136 -19.60 -0.90 -11.07
C LYS A 136 -20.02 -2.17 -11.82
N PRO A 137 -21.31 -2.57 -11.75
CA PRO A 137 -21.83 -3.73 -12.48
C PRO A 137 -21.53 -3.69 -13.98
N THR A 138 -21.36 -4.87 -14.57
CA THR A 138 -21.00 -5.07 -15.97
C THR A 138 -21.89 -6.15 -16.58
N PHE A 139 -23.06 -5.72 -17.09
CA PHE A 139 -24.04 -6.57 -17.79
C PHE A 139 -23.46 -7.42 -18.93
N ASN A 140 -22.37 -6.95 -19.54
CA ASN A 140 -21.68 -7.64 -20.64
C ASN A 140 -20.49 -8.47 -20.12
N GLY A 141 -19.99 -9.40 -20.95
CA GLY A 141 -18.91 -10.36 -20.63
C GLY A 141 -17.49 -9.77 -20.41
N GLN A 142 -17.36 -8.58 -19.82
CA GLN A 142 -16.07 -7.99 -19.47
C GLN A 142 -15.31 -8.89 -18.48
N LYS A 143 -14.00 -9.03 -18.71
CA LYS A 143 -13.08 -9.92 -17.97
C LYS A 143 -12.59 -9.35 -16.62
N TYR A 144 -13.22 -8.29 -16.13
CA TYR A 144 -12.68 -7.43 -15.07
C TYR A 144 -13.73 -7.13 -14.00
N ILE A 145 -13.25 -7.05 -12.76
CA ILE A 145 -13.93 -6.33 -11.68
C ILE A 145 -13.69 -4.84 -11.93
N THR A 146 -14.77 -4.06 -12.01
CA THR A 146 -14.68 -2.61 -12.24
C THR A 146 -15.15 -1.88 -10.99
N LEU A 147 -14.32 -0.97 -10.49
CA LEU A 147 -14.58 -0.14 -9.31
C LEU A 147 -14.50 1.34 -9.69
N THR A 148 -15.28 2.19 -9.02
CA THR A 148 -15.04 3.64 -9.00
C THR A 148 -14.44 4.00 -7.64
N MET A 149 -13.16 4.36 -7.59
CA MET A 149 -12.51 4.92 -6.41
C MET A 149 -12.66 6.44 -6.42
N ARG A 150 -13.39 6.98 -5.43
CA ARG A 150 -13.57 8.42 -5.25
C ARG A 150 -12.52 8.95 -4.29
N LEU A 151 -11.67 9.87 -4.75
CA LEU A 151 -10.81 10.68 -3.90
C LEU A 151 -11.50 12.01 -3.56
N LYS A 152 -11.17 12.59 -2.41
CA LYS A 152 -11.58 13.93 -1.98
C LYS A 152 -10.37 14.74 -1.52
N GLU A 153 -10.27 15.99 -1.97
CA GLU A 153 -9.28 16.95 -1.48
C GLU A 153 -9.77 17.53 -0.13
N PRO A 154 -9.08 17.28 1.01
CA PRO A 154 -9.54 17.71 2.33
C PRO A 154 -9.67 19.24 2.47
N GLY A 155 -10.45 19.69 3.45
CA GLY A 155 -10.87 21.10 3.57
C GLY A 155 -11.82 21.59 2.45
N SER A 156 -11.91 20.89 1.31
CA SER A 156 -12.67 21.32 0.13
C SER A 156 -13.95 20.49 -0.13
N LYS A 157 -14.70 20.90 -1.16
CA LYS A 157 -15.79 20.13 -1.77
C LYS A 157 -15.36 19.34 -3.03
N LYS A 158 -14.09 19.42 -3.44
CA LYS A 158 -13.56 18.83 -4.68
C LYS A 158 -13.34 17.33 -4.53
N THR A 159 -13.87 16.56 -5.47
CA THR A 159 -13.75 15.09 -5.54
C THR A 159 -13.34 14.65 -6.94
N MET A 160 -12.65 13.51 -7.04
CA MET A 160 -12.15 12.95 -8.30
C MET A 160 -12.46 11.45 -8.33
N ASP A 161 -13.13 10.98 -9.39
CA ASP A 161 -13.59 9.60 -9.54
C ASP A 161 -12.71 8.85 -10.55
N TYR A 162 -12.00 7.82 -10.10
CA TYR A 162 -11.14 6.98 -10.91
C TYR A 162 -11.78 5.61 -11.14
N THR A 163 -11.93 5.21 -12.40
CA THR A 163 -12.45 3.88 -12.77
C THR A 163 -11.30 2.87 -12.81
N VAL A 164 -11.19 2.06 -11.76
CA VAL A 164 -10.18 1.01 -11.62
C VAL A 164 -10.72 -0.30 -12.18
N TYR A 165 -9.96 -0.90 -13.10
CA TYR A 165 -10.24 -2.21 -13.68
C TYR A 165 -9.24 -3.22 -13.09
N MET A 166 -9.76 -4.26 -12.43
CA MET A 166 -8.97 -5.34 -11.84
C MET A 166 -9.25 -6.66 -12.55
N ASN A 167 -8.24 -7.51 -12.71
CA ASN A 167 -8.45 -8.88 -13.18
C ASN A 167 -8.92 -9.81 -12.05
N TYR A 168 -9.24 -11.06 -12.37
CA TYR A 168 -9.67 -12.05 -11.38
C TYR A 168 -8.54 -12.64 -10.50
N PHE A 169 -7.31 -12.13 -10.59
CA PHE A 169 -6.23 -12.39 -9.64
C PHE A 169 -6.07 -11.28 -8.60
N GLY A 170 -6.75 -10.14 -8.78
CA GLY A 170 -6.72 -8.99 -7.88
C GLY A 170 -5.72 -7.90 -8.28
N GLU A 171 -5.12 -8.01 -9.47
CA GLU A 171 -4.19 -7.02 -10.02
C GLU A 171 -4.98 -5.91 -10.73
N ILE A 172 -4.57 -4.65 -10.56
CA ILE A 172 -5.07 -3.55 -11.39
C ILE A 172 -4.46 -3.71 -12.79
N VAL A 173 -5.30 -3.74 -13.82
CA VAL A 173 -4.87 -3.77 -15.23
C VAL A 173 -4.99 -2.41 -15.91
N LYS A 174 -5.81 -1.51 -15.37
CA LYS A 174 -6.03 -0.15 -15.90
C LYS A 174 -6.73 0.75 -14.88
N VAL A 175 -6.39 2.04 -14.91
CA VAL A 175 -7.21 3.14 -14.36
C VAL A 175 -7.69 4.03 -15.53
N LYS A 176 -8.80 4.73 -15.33
CA LYS A 176 -9.31 5.82 -16.17
C LYS A 176 -9.85 6.94 -15.29
#